data_AF-A0A844BCY5-F1
#
_entry.id   AF-A0A844BCY5-F1
#
_cell.length_a   1.000
_cell.length_b   1.000
_cell.length_c   1.000
_cell.angle_alpha   90.00
_cell.angle_beta   90.00
_cell.angle_gamma   90.00
#
_symmetry.space_group_name_H-M   'P 1'
#
loop_
_entity.id
_entity.type
_entity.pdbx_description
1 polymer ?
#
loop_
_entity_poly.entity_id
_entity_poly.type
_entity_poly.pdbx_seq_one_letter_code
_entity_poly.pdbx_strand_id
1 'polypeptide(L)'
;MAESNAIRRLRLRLTDARRLIEIHEECTGNARGRRHGYDALNRSAVILAVAAWEGFSEDSLDRAVAEIARRAEGPETLPDRVWQAMLAHLHEKHTWSKLNDTAKSSLWKLAGEGWRLQFIDYSKAKIAALNTPNHGNLRKAYSSLVGLENFSAQWGARRWSEADYIAKLDDLLNLRHRIAHGVIGEETVGKSKARAGVGLIERLAGKTDEVVTAHLAAMKLRPVRIRQRVAP
;
A
#
# COMPACT_ATOMS: atom_id res chain seq x y z
N MET A 1 19.93 2.55 -7.24
CA MET A 1 18.58 3.02 -7.63
C MET A 1 18.19 4.12 -6.67
N ALA A 2 17.59 5.22 -7.14
CA ALA A 2 17.10 6.27 -6.25
C ALA A 2 15.95 5.71 -5.39
N GLU A 3 15.94 6.05 -4.10
CA GLU A 3 14.89 5.68 -3.17
C GLU A 3 13.54 6.25 -3.61
N SER A 4 12.48 5.43 -3.57
CA SER A 4 11.14 5.91 -3.94
C SER A 4 10.58 6.88 -2.90
N ASN A 5 9.73 7.81 -3.33
CA ASN A 5 9.06 8.75 -2.42
C ASN A 5 8.22 8.03 -1.35
N ALA A 6 7.69 6.85 -1.64
CA ALA A 6 6.91 6.03 -0.70
C ALA A 6 7.80 5.53 0.46
N ILE A 7 9.01 5.04 0.17
CA ILE A 7 9.97 4.61 1.21
C ILE A 7 10.44 5.81 2.04
N ARG A 8 10.72 6.95 1.40
CA ARG A 8 11.09 8.18 2.13
C ARG A 8 10.01 8.62 3.11
N ARG A 9 8.74 8.64 2.68
CA ARG A 9 7.59 8.97 3.54
C ARG A 9 7.40 7.95 4.65
N LEU A 10 7.56 6.66 4.37
CA LEU A 10 7.53 5.62 5.39
C LEU A 10 8.57 5.87 6.49
N ARG A 11 9.83 6.14 6.11
CA ARG A 11 10.91 6.37 7.08
C ARG A 11 10.61 7.53 8.01
N LEU A 12 10.04 8.62 7.46
CA LEU A 12 9.58 9.75 8.25
C LEU A 12 8.49 9.33 9.25
N ARG A 13 7.45 8.60 8.81
CA ARG A 13 6.37 8.11 9.69
C ARG A 13 6.87 7.15 10.78
N LEU A 14 7.91 6.37 10.50
CA LEU A 14 8.51 5.46 11.48
C LEU A 14 9.39 6.17 12.52
N THR A 15 9.77 7.44 12.31
CA THR A 15 10.60 8.21 13.25
C THR A 15 9.93 8.33 14.61
N ASP A 16 8.64 8.65 14.64
CA ASP A 16 7.89 8.80 15.90
C ASP A 16 7.77 7.48 16.66
N ALA A 17 7.52 6.38 15.95
CA ALA A 17 7.49 5.04 16.54
C ALA A 17 8.84 4.65 17.16
N ARG A 18 9.96 4.98 16.48
CA ARG A 18 11.32 4.76 17.01
C ARG A 18 11.59 5.63 18.23
N ARG A 19 11.19 6.91 18.18
CA ARG A 19 11.40 7.84 19.30
C ARG A 19 10.64 7.40 20.56
N LEU A 20 9.42 6.89 20.43
CA LEU A 20 8.69 6.34 21.59
C LEU A 20 9.40 5.14 22.23
N ILE A 21 10.01 4.27 21.41
CA ILE A 21 10.80 3.14 21.89
C ILE A 21 12.07 3.61 22.61
N GLU A 22 12.72 4.67 22.11
CA GLU A 22 13.88 5.30 22.74
C GLU A 22 13.52 5.95 24.07
N ILE A 23 12.44 6.75 24.13
CA ILE A 23 11.97 7.35 25.38
C ILE A 23 11.66 6.28 26.42
N HIS A 24 11.00 5.18 26.01
CA HIS A 24 10.80 4.05 26.92
C HIS A 24 12.14 3.50 27.45
N GLU A 25 13.18 3.41 26.61
CA GLU A 25 14.51 2.99 27.04
C GLU A 25 15.16 3.97 28.02
N GLU A 26 15.08 5.27 27.74
CA GLU A 26 15.57 6.34 28.61
C GLU A 26 14.91 6.26 30.01
N CYS A 27 13.60 6.02 30.08
CA CYS A 27 12.87 5.97 31.35
C CYS A 27 13.06 4.68 32.14
N THR A 28 13.27 3.53 31.47
CA THR A 28 13.22 2.20 32.13
C THR A 28 14.54 1.42 32.10
N GLY A 29 15.55 1.98 31.42
CA GLY A 29 16.82 1.34 31.14
C GLY A 29 16.72 0.13 30.20
N ASN A 30 17.75 -0.72 30.27
CA ASN A 30 17.91 -1.93 29.45
C ASN A 30 17.84 -3.25 30.21
N ALA A 31 17.61 -3.18 31.52
CA ALA A 31 17.50 -4.38 32.35
C ALA A 31 16.23 -5.19 32.02
N ARG A 32 16.35 -6.52 32.10
CA ARG A 32 15.28 -7.48 31.83
C ARG A 32 14.21 -7.41 32.93
N GLY A 33 12.93 -7.35 32.56
CA GLY A 33 11.81 -7.33 33.52
C GLY A 33 10.59 -6.57 33.00
N ARG A 34 9.41 -6.79 33.62
CA ARG A 34 8.21 -6.01 33.31
C ARG A 34 8.34 -4.60 33.89
N ARG A 35 7.97 -3.60 33.10
CA ARG A 35 8.03 -2.17 33.48
C ARG A 35 6.62 -1.61 33.39
N HIS A 36 5.91 -1.69 34.51
CA HIS A 36 4.54 -1.19 34.63
C HIS A 36 4.53 0.35 34.49
N GLY A 37 3.55 0.89 33.77
CA GLY A 37 3.39 2.34 33.55
C GLY A 37 4.05 2.92 32.29
N TYR A 38 4.95 2.19 31.62
CA TYR A 38 5.62 2.64 30.38
C TYR A 38 5.21 1.86 29.13
N ASP A 39 4.41 0.80 29.29
CA ASP A 39 3.90 -0.04 28.21
C ASP A 39 3.03 0.73 27.20
N ALA A 40 2.42 1.84 27.61
CA ALA A 40 1.71 2.76 26.74
C ALA A 40 2.61 3.28 25.60
N LEU A 41 3.89 3.56 25.87
CA LEU A 41 4.83 4.02 24.84
C LEU A 41 5.05 2.94 23.76
N ASN A 42 5.22 1.68 24.18
CA ASN A 42 5.40 0.57 23.24
C ASN A 42 4.11 0.26 22.47
N ARG A 43 2.93 0.37 23.11
CA ARG A 43 1.63 0.23 22.43
C ARG A 43 1.46 1.31 21.36
N SER A 44 1.75 2.56 21.70
CA SER A 44 1.72 3.69 20.76
C SER A 44 2.70 3.51 19.61
N ALA A 45 3.92 3.02 19.88
CA ALA A 45 4.89 2.70 18.84
C ALA A 45 4.39 1.64 17.85
N VAL A 46 3.68 0.60 18.34
CA VAL A 46 3.05 -0.42 17.48
C VAL A 46 1.94 0.20 16.61
N ILE A 47 1.08 1.04 17.20
CA ILE A 47 0.02 1.73 16.44
C ILE A 47 0.64 2.58 15.32
N LEU A 48 1.64 3.40 15.64
CA LEU A 48 2.31 4.27 14.68
C LEU A 48 3.04 3.47 13.59
N ALA A 49 3.65 2.33 13.94
CA ALA A 49 4.27 1.44 12.95
C ALA A 49 3.24 0.87 11.95
N VAL A 50 2.06 0.47 12.43
CA VAL A 50 0.97 0.00 11.56
C VAL A 50 0.38 1.14 10.71
N ALA A 51 0.20 2.34 11.29
CA ALA A 51 -0.23 3.50 10.52
C ALA A 51 0.81 3.89 9.44
N ALA A 52 2.10 3.71 9.72
CA ALA A 52 3.16 3.91 8.74
C ALA A 52 3.09 2.90 7.58
N TRP A 53 2.71 1.65 7.87
CA TRP A 53 2.47 0.61 6.88
C TRP A 53 1.23 0.90 6.01
N GLU A 54 0.15 1.38 6.61
CA GLU A 54 -1.04 1.88 5.92
C GLU A 54 -0.67 2.98 4.93
N GLY A 55 -0.03 4.05 5.41
CA GLY A 55 0.36 5.17 4.56
C GLY A 55 1.38 4.77 3.46
N PHE A 56 2.30 3.84 3.74
CA PHE A 56 3.21 3.32 2.72
C PHE A 56 2.47 2.55 1.62
N SER A 57 1.50 1.72 2.00
CA SER A 57 0.75 0.89 1.07
C SER A 57 -0.02 1.75 0.06
N GLU A 58 -0.67 2.81 0.56
CA GLU A 58 -1.35 3.82 -0.26
C GLU A 58 -0.37 4.57 -1.16
N ASP A 59 0.72 5.12 -0.59
CA ASP A 59 1.75 5.85 -1.35
C ASP A 59 2.36 4.99 -2.48
N SER A 60 2.57 3.70 -2.22
CA SER A 60 3.13 2.75 -3.18
C SER A 60 2.16 2.49 -4.35
N LEU A 61 0.87 2.25 -4.05
CA LEU A 61 -0.16 2.08 -5.06
C LEU A 61 -0.37 3.36 -5.89
N ASP A 62 -0.45 4.51 -5.22
CA ASP A 62 -0.59 5.82 -5.88
C ASP A 62 0.58 6.09 -6.83
N ARG A 63 1.81 5.80 -6.39
CA ARG A 63 3.00 5.93 -7.23
C ARG A 63 2.90 5.04 -8.47
N ALA A 64 2.52 3.78 -8.31
CA ALA A 64 2.43 2.83 -9.41
C ALA A 64 1.35 3.22 -10.41
N VAL A 65 0.16 3.60 -9.92
CA VAL A 65 -0.95 4.09 -10.74
C VAL A 65 -0.56 5.36 -11.49
N ALA A 66 0.06 6.33 -10.82
CA ALA A 66 0.49 7.57 -11.45
C ALA A 66 1.52 7.32 -12.57
N GLU A 67 2.42 6.36 -12.38
CA GLU A 67 3.41 5.99 -13.39
C GLU A 67 2.77 5.30 -14.60
N ILE A 68 1.86 4.35 -14.36
CA ILE A 68 1.08 3.69 -15.41
C ILE A 68 0.28 4.74 -16.18
N ALA A 69 -0.51 5.55 -15.49
CA ALA A 69 -1.29 6.61 -16.09
C ALA A 69 -0.38 7.51 -16.93
N ARG A 70 0.77 7.97 -16.43
CA ARG A 70 1.64 8.88 -17.18
C ARG A 70 2.32 8.27 -18.41
N ARG A 71 2.59 6.97 -18.42
CA ARG A 71 3.45 6.32 -19.44
C ARG A 71 2.78 5.21 -20.27
N ALA A 72 1.54 4.86 -19.99
CA ALA A 72 0.79 3.95 -20.87
C ALA A 72 0.41 4.70 -22.16
N GLU A 73 0.71 4.13 -23.33
CA GLU A 73 0.39 4.78 -24.62
C GLU A 73 -1.12 4.81 -24.87
N GLY A 74 -1.82 3.78 -24.40
CA GLY A 74 -3.27 3.65 -24.50
C GLY A 74 -3.80 2.57 -23.56
N PRO A 75 -5.13 2.41 -23.46
CA PRO A 75 -5.77 1.44 -22.57
C PRO A 75 -5.35 -0.01 -22.86
N GLU A 76 -4.95 -0.33 -24.09
CA GLU A 76 -4.43 -1.63 -24.52
C GLU A 76 -3.11 -2.02 -23.86
N THR A 77 -2.39 -1.05 -23.28
CA THR A 77 -1.15 -1.33 -22.53
C THR A 77 -1.42 -1.68 -21.07
N LEU A 78 -2.65 -1.50 -20.59
CA LEU A 78 -3.05 -1.93 -19.26
C LEU A 78 -3.20 -3.46 -19.23
N PRO A 79 -2.77 -4.13 -18.16
CA PRO A 79 -3.06 -5.56 -17.99
C PRO A 79 -4.58 -5.82 -18.02
N ASP A 80 -5.01 -6.89 -18.69
CA ASP A 80 -6.43 -7.23 -18.86
C ASP A 80 -7.21 -7.18 -17.54
N ARG A 81 -6.61 -7.67 -16.46
CA ARG A 81 -7.23 -7.67 -15.14
C ARG A 81 -7.49 -6.28 -14.58
N VAL A 82 -6.60 -5.33 -14.83
CA VAL A 82 -6.76 -3.92 -14.44
C VAL A 82 -7.88 -3.30 -15.26
N TRP A 83 -7.88 -3.54 -16.58
CA TRP A 83 -8.92 -3.07 -17.47
C TRP A 83 -10.31 -3.58 -17.07
N GLN A 84 -10.45 -4.89 -16.84
CA GLN A 84 -11.70 -5.50 -16.40
C GLN A 84 -12.17 -4.98 -15.04
N ALA A 85 -11.27 -4.80 -14.09
CA ALA A 85 -11.62 -4.28 -12.77
C ALA A 85 -12.09 -2.81 -12.83
N MET A 86 -11.48 -2.01 -13.70
CA MET A 86 -11.92 -0.64 -13.96
C MET A 86 -13.29 -0.60 -14.65
N LEU A 87 -13.51 -1.41 -15.70
CA LEU A 87 -14.80 -1.50 -16.38
C LEU A 87 -15.91 -1.95 -15.43
N ALA A 88 -15.64 -2.93 -14.57
CA ALA A 88 -16.59 -3.37 -13.55
C ALA A 88 -16.95 -2.25 -12.56
N HIS A 89 -15.99 -1.41 -12.15
CA HIS A 89 -16.25 -0.26 -11.29
C HIS A 89 -17.10 0.82 -11.99
N LEU A 90 -16.80 1.11 -13.26
CA LEU A 90 -17.59 2.04 -14.06
C LEU A 90 -19.00 1.51 -14.28
N HIS A 91 -19.16 0.20 -14.47
CA HIS A 91 -20.44 -0.47 -14.59
C HIS A 91 -21.28 -0.30 -13.31
N GLU A 92 -20.70 -0.58 -12.15
CA GLU A 92 -21.37 -0.46 -10.85
C GLU A 92 -21.82 0.98 -10.56
N LYS A 93 -20.97 1.98 -10.85
CA LYS A 93 -21.31 3.40 -10.65
C LYS A 93 -22.35 3.95 -11.63
N HIS A 94 -22.52 3.33 -12.79
CA HIS A 94 -23.36 3.86 -13.88
C HIS A 94 -24.51 2.94 -14.31
N THR A 95 -24.79 1.87 -13.55
CA THR A 95 -25.92 0.94 -13.71
C THR A 95 -26.16 0.54 -15.18
N TRP A 96 -25.26 -0.23 -15.80
CA TRP A 96 -25.38 -0.64 -17.23
C TRP A 96 -26.33 -1.82 -17.46
N SER A 97 -27.38 -1.98 -16.65
CA SER A 97 -28.33 -3.09 -16.85
C SER A 97 -29.11 -2.98 -18.18
N LYS A 98 -29.08 -1.81 -18.85
CA LYS A 98 -29.60 -1.59 -20.20
C LYS A 98 -28.69 -0.61 -20.94
N LEU A 99 -28.35 -0.91 -22.20
CA LEU A 99 -27.67 0.00 -23.14
C LEU A 99 -28.58 1.21 -23.46
N ASN A 100 -28.72 2.12 -22.51
CA ASN A 100 -29.37 3.42 -22.69
C ASN A 100 -28.35 4.48 -23.14
N ASP A 101 -28.80 5.68 -23.47
CA ASP A 101 -27.93 6.76 -23.95
C ASP A 101 -26.90 7.21 -22.88
N THR A 102 -27.17 6.96 -21.60
CA THR A 102 -26.22 7.16 -20.49
C THR A 102 -25.04 6.17 -20.54
N ALA A 103 -25.30 4.90 -20.91
CA ALA A 103 -24.26 3.89 -21.11
C ALA A 103 -23.40 4.21 -22.34
N LYS A 104 -24.01 4.70 -23.44
CA LYS A 104 -23.27 5.15 -24.64
C LYS A 104 -22.38 6.36 -24.33
N SER A 105 -22.88 7.35 -23.60
CA SER A 105 -22.10 8.51 -23.12
C SER A 105 -20.90 8.10 -22.26
N SER A 106 -21.05 7.03 -21.48
CA SER A 106 -19.97 6.50 -20.62
C SER A 106 -18.84 5.83 -21.40
N LEU A 107 -19.11 5.23 -22.57
CA LEU A 107 -18.06 4.71 -23.47
C LEU A 107 -17.25 5.83 -24.12
N TRP A 108 -17.90 6.96 -24.46
CA TRP A 108 -17.18 8.15 -24.96
C TRP A 108 -16.21 8.72 -23.93
N LYS A 109 -16.47 8.55 -22.62
CA LYS A 109 -15.53 8.94 -21.57
C LYS A 109 -14.24 8.13 -21.57
N LEU A 110 -14.20 6.98 -22.23
CA LEU A 110 -12.99 6.16 -22.38
C LEU A 110 -12.21 6.52 -23.66
N ALA A 111 -12.81 7.25 -24.60
CA ALA A 111 -12.17 7.58 -25.86
C ALA A 111 -11.02 8.58 -25.69
N GLY A 112 -10.02 8.49 -26.58
CA GLY A 112 -8.84 9.35 -26.57
C GLY A 112 -8.07 9.27 -25.25
N GLU A 113 -7.96 10.38 -24.54
CA GLU A 113 -7.29 10.49 -23.24
C GLU A 113 -8.23 10.24 -22.04
N GLY A 114 -9.53 10.06 -22.28
CA GLY A 114 -10.53 9.96 -21.23
C GLY A 114 -10.38 8.73 -20.32
N TRP A 115 -9.90 7.61 -20.88
CA TRP A 115 -9.63 6.38 -20.09
C TRP A 115 -8.62 6.61 -18.96
N ARG A 116 -7.65 7.51 -19.15
CA ARG A 116 -6.62 7.83 -18.16
C ARG A 116 -7.22 8.53 -16.95
N LEU A 117 -8.16 9.46 -17.17
CA LEU A 117 -8.92 10.09 -16.10
C LEU A 117 -9.77 9.07 -15.34
N GLN A 118 -10.49 8.21 -16.08
CA GLN A 118 -11.29 7.15 -15.46
C GLN A 118 -10.44 6.17 -14.66
N PHE A 119 -9.24 5.83 -15.15
CA PHE A 119 -8.29 4.97 -14.45
C PHE A 119 -7.78 5.59 -13.15
N ILE A 120 -7.44 6.89 -13.17
CA ILE A 120 -7.01 7.62 -11.98
C ILE A 120 -8.15 7.70 -10.95
N ASP A 121 -9.36 8.04 -11.38
CA ASP A 121 -10.53 8.16 -10.49
C ASP A 121 -10.91 6.81 -9.87
N TYR A 122 -10.93 5.75 -10.68
CA TYR A 122 -11.09 4.36 -10.23
C TYR A 122 -10.04 4.00 -9.17
N SER A 123 -8.76 4.29 -9.47
CA SER A 123 -7.65 3.93 -8.60
C SER A 123 -7.72 4.67 -7.27
N LYS A 124 -7.98 5.98 -7.28
CA LYS A 124 -8.16 6.79 -6.06
C LYS A 124 -9.29 6.23 -5.19
N ALA A 125 -10.43 5.89 -5.79
CA ALA A 125 -11.55 5.33 -5.05
C ALA A 125 -11.20 3.98 -4.41
N LYS A 126 -10.42 3.13 -5.10
CA LYS A 126 -9.97 1.84 -4.56
C LYS A 126 -8.89 1.96 -3.49
N ILE A 127 -7.95 2.88 -3.65
CA ILE A 127 -6.89 3.15 -2.66
C ILE A 127 -7.52 3.71 -1.38
N ALA A 128 -8.42 4.68 -1.49
CA ALA A 128 -9.13 5.24 -0.33
C ALA A 128 -10.03 4.21 0.39
N ALA A 129 -10.49 3.17 -0.31
CA ALA A 129 -11.27 2.08 0.26
C ALA A 129 -10.41 0.94 0.86
N LEU A 130 -9.08 1.05 0.82
CA LEU A 130 -8.16 0.04 1.33
C LEU A 130 -8.15 0.03 2.87
N ASN A 131 -9.16 -0.60 3.45
CA ASN A 131 -9.23 -0.81 4.89
C ASN A 131 -8.29 -1.93 5.32
N THR A 132 -7.49 -1.71 6.37
CA THR A 132 -6.56 -2.71 6.94
C THR A 132 -5.67 -3.38 5.88
N PRO A 133 -4.45 -2.88 5.65
CA PRO A 133 -3.55 -3.36 4.59
C PRO A 133 -2.87 -4.68 4.97
N ASN A 134 -3.66 -5.72 5.23
CA ASN A 134 -3.16 -7.09 5.32
C ASN A 134 -2.76 -7.60 3.93
N HIS A 135 -2.09 -8.75 3.90
CA HIS A 135 -1.59 -9.33 2.65
C HIS A 135 -2.70 -9.53 1.60
N GLY A 136 -3.85 -10.08 2.00
CA GLY A 136 -4.95 -10.37 1.09
C GLY A 136 -5.56 -9.12 0.45
N ASN A 137 -5.75 -8.06 1.24
CA ASN A 137 -6.28 -6.78 0.77
C ASN A 137 -5.30 -6.09 -0.17
N LEU A 138 -4.01 -6.09 0.17
CA LEU A 138 -2.96 -5.54 -0.69
C LEU A 138 -2.83 -6.33 -1.99
N ARG A 139 -2.87 -7.66 -1.94
CA ARG A 139 -2.83 -8.50 -3.14
C ARG A 139 -3.96 -8.15 -4.10
N LYS A 140 -5.19 -7.99 -3.59
CA LYS A 140 -6.34 -7.57 -4.38
C LYS A 140 -6.11 -6.19 -5.01
N ALA A 141 -5.61 -5.22 -4.23
CA ALA A 141 -5.35 -3.86 -4.71
C ALA A 141 -4.24 -3.81 -5.77
N TYR A 142 -3.09 -4.43 -5.53
CA TYR A 142 -2.00 -4.50 -6.53
C TYR A 142 -2.43 -5.22 -7.80
N SER A 143 -3.21 -6.29 -7.66
CA SER A 143 -3.71 -7.04 -8.81
C SER A 143 -4.72 -6.24 -9.64
N SER A 144 -5.59 -5.45 -9.02
CA SER A 144 -6.65 -4.71 -9.73
C SER A 144 -6.21 -3.34 -10.23
N LEU A 145 -5.20 -2.73 -9.60
CA LEU A 145 -4.71 -1.38 -9.96
C LEU A 145 -3.44 -1.41 -10.82
N VAL A 146 -2.57 -2.39 -10.58
CA VAL A 146 -1.21 -2.44 -11.18
C VAL A 146 -1.02 -3.70 -12.04
N GLY A 147 -1.89 -4.70 -11.89
CA GLY A 147 -1.75 -6.01 -12.54
C GLY A 147 -0.64 -6.87 -11.93
N LEU A 148 -0.22 -6.56 -10.71
CA LEU A 148 0.81 -7.31 -9.99
C LEU A 148 0.14 -8.32 -9.04
N GLU A 149 0.11 -9.59 -9.43
CA GLU A 149 -0.59 -10.62 -8.65
C GLU A 149 0.14 -11.07 -7.39
N ASN A 150 1.46 -11.04 -7.41
CA ASN A 150 2.30 -11.45 -6.28
C ASN A 150 3.29 -10.34 -5.89
N PHE A 151 2.80 -9.33 -5.19
CA PHE A 151 3.62 -8.23 -4.67
C PHE A 151 4.55 -8.68 -3.53
N SER A 152 4.25 -9.82 -2.88
CA SER A 152 5.00 -10.40 -1.78
C SER A 152 6.06 -11.40 -2.19
N ALA A 153 6.27 -11.62 -3.50
CA ALA A 153 7.18 -12.64 -4.02
C ALA A 153 8.61 -12.57 -3.46
N GLN A 154 9.07 -11.37 -3.07
CA GLN A 154 10.41 -11.16 -2.51
C GLN A 154 10.42 -11.05 -0.98
N TRP A 155 9.29 -11.22 -0.30
CA TRP A 155 9.20 -11.15 1.16
C TRP A 155 10.08 -12.20 1.84
N GLY A 156 10.21 -13.40 1.25
CA GLY A 156 11.08 -14.46 1.75
C GLY A 156 12.56 -14.03 1.88
N ALA A 157 13.22 -14.47 2.95
CA ALA A 157 14.65 -14.31 3.18
C ALA A 157 15.21 -15.55 3.88
N ARG A 158 16.54 -15.68 3.98
CA ARG A 158 17.24 -16.86 4.52
C ARG A 158 16.60 -17.54 5.75
N ARG A 159 16.03 -16.76 6.68
CA ARG A 159 15.44 -17.26 7.94
C ARG A 159 13.93 -17.50 7.88
N TRP A 160 13.20 -16.82 7.01
CA TRP A 160 11.73 -16.80 7.00
C TRP A 160 11.19 -16.84 5.57
N SER A 161 10.24 -17.72 5.34
CA SER A 161 9.51 -17.84 4.08
C SER A 161 8.56 -16.64 3.85
N GLU A 162 8.03 -16.51 2.64
CA GLU A 162 6.96 -15.55 2.35
C GLU A 162 5.76 -15.72 3.29
N ALA A 163 5.33 -16.97 3.51
CA ALA A 163 4.24 -17.30 4.42
C ALA A 163 4.51 -16.85 5.87
N ASP A 164 5.75 -16.99 6.35
CA ASP A 164 6.14 -16.52 7.69
C ASP A 164 6.03 -14.99 7.81
N TYR A 165 6.39 -14.25 6.76
CA TYR A 165 6.27 -12.79 6.74
C TYR A 165 4.82 -12.33 6.67
N ILE A 166 3.97 -13.03 5.92
CA ILE A 166 2.52 -12.80 5.89
C ILE A 166 1.93 -13.01 7.29
N ALA A 167 2.21 -14.15 7.92
CA ALA A 167 1.73 -14.43 9.28
C ALA A 167 2.19 -13.36 10.29
N LYS A 168 3.45 -12.91 10.20
CA LYS A 168 3.97 -11.85 11.06
C LYS A 168 3.30 -10.50 10.85
N LEU A 169 2.94 -10.17 9.61
CA LEU A 169 2.19 -8.95 9.32
C LEU A 169 0.79 -9.04 9.93
N ASP A 170 0.10 -10.16 9.73
CA ASP A 170 -1.23 -10.39 10.29
C ASP A 170 -1.21 -10.36 11.83
N ASP A 171 -0.21 -10.97 12.46
CA ASP A 171 0.01 -10.89 13.92
C ASP A 171 0.18 -9.45 14.40
N LEU A 172 0.92 -8.62 13.66
CA LEU A 172 1.13 -7.21 13.99
C LEU A 172 -0.15 -6.39 13.85
N LEU A 173 -0.91 -6.60 12.78
CA LEU A 173 -2.20 -5.94 12.55
C LEU A 173 -3.22 -6.35 13.62
N ASN A 174 -3.25 -7.63 13.99
CA ASN A 174 -4.07 -8.15 15.09
C ASN A 174 -3.67 -7.54 16.43
N LEU A 175 -2.36 -7.39 16.70
CA LEU A 175 -1.89 -6.72 17.90
C LEU A 175 -2.38 -5.26 17.93
N ARG A 176 -2.25 -4.51 16.83
CA ARG A 176 -2.77 -3.13 16.73
C ARG A 176 -4.28 -3.08 16.94
N HIS A 177 -5.03 -4.03 16.37
CA HIS A 177 -6.48 -4.11 16.55
C HIS A 177 -6.84 -4.28 18.04
N ARG A 178 -6.20 -5.23 18.73
CA ARG A 178 -6.43 -5.47 20.17
C ARG A 178 -6.04 -4.29 21.05
N ILE A 179 -4.95 -3.59 20.71
CA ILE A 179 -4.56 -2.35 21.40
C ILE A 179 -5.65 -1.29 21.23
N ALA A 180 -6.07 -1.01 19.99
CA ALA A 180 -7.00 0.07 19.68
C ALA A 180 -8.40 -0.15 20.28
N HIS A 181 -8.86 -1.40 20.34
CA HIS A 181 -10.16 -1.73 20.94
C HIS A 181 -10.10 -1.98 22.46
N GLY A 182 -8.94 -1.84 23.11
CA GLY A 182 -8.79 -2.04 24.55
C GLY A 182 -8.91 -3.49 25.02
N VAL A 183 -8.94 -4.46 24.10
CA VAL A 183 -9.08 -5.91 24.37
C VAL A 183 -7.76 -6.55 24.80
N ILE A 184 -6.69 -5.75 24.94
CA ILE A 184 -5.36 -6.25 25.30
C ILE A 184 -5.27 -6.74 26.76
N GLY A 185 -6.24 -6.40 27.61
CA GLY A 185 -6.30 -6.83 29.01
C GLY A 185 -5.00 -6.54 29.76
N GLU A 186 -4.43 -7.55 30.42
CA GLU A 186 -3.13 -7.48 31.11
C GLU A 186 -1.93 -7.78 30.19
N GLU A 187 -2.13 -8.04 28.89
CA GLU A 187 -1.01 -8.33 27.99
C GLU A 187 -0.12 -7.08 27.82
N THR A 188 1.14 -7.23 28.22
CA THR A 188 2.13 -6.17 28.07
C THR A 188 2.79 -6.21 26.69
N VAL A 189 2.91 -5.05 26.07
CA VAL A 189 3.71 -4.86 24.85
C VAL A 189 5.12 -4.46 25.26
N GLY A 190 6.04 -5.41 25.20
CA GLY A 190 7.45 -5.16 25.49
C GLY A 190 8.17 -4.41 24.36
N LYS A 191 9.28 -3.77 24.71
CA LYS A 191 10.17 -3.05 23.77
C LYS A 191 10.58 -3.92 22.57
N SER A 192 10.85 -5.21 22.80
CA SER A 192 11.21 -6.16 21.75
C SER A 192 10.10 -6.35 20.71
N LYS A 193 8.82 -6.42 21.14
CA LYS A 193 7.67 -6.52 20.23
C LYS A 193 7.54 -5.25 19.39
N ALA A 194 7.63 -4.06 20.02
CA ALA A 194 7.56 -2.78 19.31
C ALA A 194 8.68 -2.63 18.26
N ARG A 195 9.94 -2.94 18.65
CA ARG A 195 11.09 -2.94 17.73
C ARG A 195 10.92 -3.94 16.59
N ALA A 196 10.44 -5.14 16.89
CA ALA A 196 10.19 -6.16 15.89
C ALA A 196 9.13 -5.70 14.88
N GLY A 197 8.08 -5.02 15.33
CA GLY A 197 7.04 -4.44 14.47
C GLY A 197 7.59 -3.37 13.52
N VAL A 198 8.32 -2.36 14.05
CA VAL A 198 8.96 -1.33 13.22
C VAL A 198 9.89 -1.95 12.18
N GLY A 199 10.77 -2.86 12.61
CA GLY A 199 11.69 -3.52 11.69
C GLY A 199 11.01 -4.44 10.67
N LEU A 200 9.86 -5.04 11.02
CA LEU A 200 9.07 -5.83 10.08
C LEU A 200 8.53 -4.92 8.96
N ILE A 201 7.87 -3.82 9.31
CA ILE A 201 7.30 -2.88 8.34
C ILE A 201 8.36 -2.31 7.40
N GLU A 202 9.50 -1.88 7.94
CA GLU A 202 10.60 -1.35 7.12
C GLU A 202 11.10 -2.37 6.08
N ARG A 203 11.24 -3.65 6.47
CA ARG A 203 11.66 -4.71 5.55
C ARG A 203 10.60 -5.04 4.51
N LEU A 204 9.34 -5.19 4.91
CA LEU A 204 8.24 -5.51 4.00
C LEU A 204 8.05 -4.41 2.96
N ALA A 205 8.13 -3.15 3.39
CA ALA A 205 8.01 -2.02 2.49
C ALA A 205 9.15 -1.95 1.48
N GLY A 206 10.40 -2.10 1.92
CA GLY A 206 11.55 -2.12 1.00
C GLY A 206 11.41 -3.18 -0.08
N LYS A 207 11.10 -4.42 0.32
CA LYS A 207 10.90 -5.54 -0.61
C LYS A 207 9.70 -5.34 -1.54
N THR A 208 8.61 -4.77 -1.02
CA THR A 208 7.44 -4.44 -1.85
C THR A 208 7.78 -3.38 -2.89
N ASP A 209 8.50 -2.33 -2.51
CA ASP A 209 8.89 -1.25 -3.41
C ASP A 209 9.84 -1.73 -4.52
N GLU A 210 10.74 -2.66 -4.21
CA GLU A 210 11.61 -3.33 -5.19
C GLU A 210 10.79 -4.12 -6.22
N VAL A 211 9.86 -4.97 -5.78
CA VAL A 211 8.99 -5.76 -6.67
C VAL A 211 8.12 -4.86 -7.54
N VAL A 212 7.50 -3.84 -6.96
CA VAL A 212 6.65 -2.88 -7.70
C VAL A 212 7.47 -2.13 -8.75
N THR A 213 8.67 -1.68 -8.39
CA THR A 213 9.55 -0.96 -9.33
C THR A 213 10.00 -1.87 -10.47
N ALA A 214 10.36 -3.13 -10.18
CA ALA A 214 10.71 -4.11 -11.20
C ALA A 214 9.54 -4.41 -12.14
N HIS A 215 8.33 -4.56 -11.59
CA HIS A 215 7.11 -4.78 -12.38
C HIS A 215 6.81 -3.62 -13.33
N LEU A 216 6.85 -2.38 -12.83
CA LEU A 216 6.62 -1.18 -13.66
C LEU A 216 7.66 -1.05 -14.78
N ALA A 217 8.93 -1.40 -14.51
CA ALA A 217 9.97 -1.43 -15.53
C ALA A 217 9.70 -2.50 -16.60
N ALA A 218 9.19 -3.67 -16.20
CA ALA A 218 8.86 -4.77 -17.10
C ALA A 218 7.64 -4.49 -18.00
N MET A 219 6.73 -3.61 -17.59
CA MET A 219 5.56 -3.20 -18.38
C MET A 219 5.92 -2.42 -19.67
N LYS A 220 7.20 -2.13 -19.94
CA LYS A 220 7.70 -1.42 -21.15
C LYS A 220 6.97 -0.11 -21.45
N LEU A 221 6.52 0.58 -20.41
CA LEU A 221 5.78 1.84 -20.52
C LEU A 221 6.66 2.94 -21.13
N ARG A 222 6.15 3.68 -22.12
CA ARG A 222 6.88 4.73 -22.83
C ARG A 222 6.32 6.10 -22.49
N PRO A 223 7.15 7.13 -22.26
CA PRO A 223 6.63 8.47 -22.03
C PRO A 223 5.77 8.90 -23.23
N VAL A 224 4.50 9.19 -22.98
CA VAL A 224 3.59 9.68 -24.01
C VAL A 224 4.14 11.01 -24.52
N ARG A 225 4.56 11.04 -25.79
CA ARG A 225 4.93 12.30 -26.45
C ARG A 225 3.64 13.08 -26.68
N ILE A 226 3.33 14.01 -25.78
CA ILE A 226 2.28 15.00 -26.03
C ILE A 226 2.76 15.81 -27.23
N ARG A 227 2.22 15.52 -28.43
CA ARG A 227 2.40 16.39 -29.58
C ARG A 227 1.73 17.71 -29.20
N GLN A 228 2.53 18.73 -28.85
CA GLN A 228 2.04 20.09 -28.81
C GLN A 228 1.44 20.36 -30.19
N ARG A 229 0.11 20.46 -30.26
CA ARG A 229 -0.55 21.03 -31.44
C ARG A 229 -0.07 22.47 -31.50
N VAL A 230 0.87 22.75 -32.40
CA VAL A 230 1.10 24.10 -32.88
C VAL A 230 -0.21 24.50 -33.55
N ALA A 231 -0.94 25.42 -32.93
CA ALA A 231 -2.14 25.99 -33.50
C ALA A 231 -1.76 26.79 -34.78
N PRO A 232 -2.60 26.77 -35.83
CA PRO A 232 -2.37 27.52 -37.05
C PRO A 232 -2.43 29.04 -36.84
#